data_AF-A0A9D8FA23-F1
#
_entry.id   AF-A0A9D8FA23-F1
#
_cell.length_a   1.000
_cell.length_b   1.000
_cell.length_c   1.000
_cell.angle_alpha   90.00
_cell.angle_beta   90.00
_cell.angle_gamma   90.00
#
_symmetry.space_group_name_H-M   'P 1'
#
loop_
_entity.id
_entity.type
_entity.pdbx_description
1 polymer ?
#
loop_
_entity_poly.entity_id
_entity_poly.type
_entity_poly.pdbx_seq_one_letter_code
_entity_poly.pdbx_strand_id
1 'polypeptide(L)'
;MSTYQEKLKDPRWQKKRLEIIDRDGWKCSVCGDNKNMLAVHHCEYMNGNEPWDYPGGLLVTLCEKCHSKEHSKFLEDEINDFIFQSCGFGILKSDISNLFKVILEQGYGREKLLNLTNNIRDDAIGSGVFRILRMLKKIELYISSNDKTNNEII
;
A
#
# COMPACT_ATOMS: atom_id res chain seq x y z
N MET A 1 -4.18 32.08 10.80
CA MET A 1 -4.31 30.86 9.98
C MET A 1 -4.66 29.71 10.90
N SER A 2 -5.55 28.83 10.48
CA SER A 2 -5.91 27.63 11.25
C SER A 2 -4.77 26.61 11.23
N THR A 3 -4.54 25.92 12.34
CA THR A 3 -3.56 24.82 12.40
C THR A 3 -4.07 23.62 11.60
N TYR A 4 -3.15 22.73 11.17
CA TYR A 4 -3.54 21.54 10.42
C TYR A 4 -4.55 20.67 11.20
N GLN A 5 -4.37 20.52 12.52
CA GLN A 5 -5.28 19.75 13.38
C GLN A 5 -6.69 20.36 13.47
N GLU A 6 -6.81 21.68 13.42
CA GLU A 6 -8.10 22.36 13.38
C GLU A 6 -8.82 22.15 12.04
N LYS A 7 -8.07 22.13 10.92
CA LYS A 7 -8.63 21.81 9.60
C LYS A 7 -9.21 20.39 9.55
N LEU A 8 -8.69 19.46 10.36
CA LEU A 8 -9.30 18.12 10.52
C LEU A 8 -10.64 18.15 11.27
N LYS A 9 -11.11 19.29 11.77
CA LYS A 9 -12.48 19.44 12.31
C LYS A 9 -13.43 20.04 11.28
N ASP A 10 -12.92 20.47 10.12
CA ASP A 10 -13.73 21.07 9.04
C ASP A 10 -14.72 20.04 8.47
N PRO A 11 -15.98 20.43 8.21
CA PRO A 11 -16.98 19.55 7.61
C PRO A 11 -16.54 18.88 6.30
N ARG A 12 -15.72 19.56 5.49
CA ARG A 12 -15.18 19.00 4.24
C ARG A 12 -14.28 17.81 4.51
N TRP A 13 -13.39 17.92 5.50
CA TRP A 13 -12.57 16.78 5.92
C TRP A 13 -13.43 15.68 6.53
N GLN A 14 -14.39 16.01 7.41
CA GLN A 14 -15.24 15.00 8.02
C GLN A 14 -16.03 14.20 6.98
N LYS A 15 -16.56 14.87 5.94
CA LYS A 15 -17.19 14.21 4.80
C LYS A 15 -16.21 13.29 4.06
N LYS A 16 -15.05 13.81 3.63
CA LYS A 16 -14.02 13.03 2.92
C LYS A 16 -13.55 11.83 3.74
N ARG A 17 -13.35 12.03 5.04
CA ARG A 17 -12.94 10.98 5.99
C ARG A 17 -13.95 9.83 6.00
N LEU A 18 -15.25 10.15 6.07
CA LEU A 18 -16.30 9.12 6.05
C LEU A 18 -16.36 8.39 4.71
N GLU A 19 -16.20 9.09 3.58
CA GLU A 19 -16.14 8.47 2.25
C GLU A 19 -15.00 7.44 2.14
N ILE A 20 -13.82 7.77 2.70
CA ILE A 20 -12.66 6.86 2.68
C ILE A 20 -12.85 5.67 3.63
N ILE A 21 -13.40 5.90 4.83
CA ILE A 21 -13.69 4.81 5.77
C ILE A 21 -14.74 3.85 5.21
N ASP A 22 -15.76 4.38 4.54
CA ASP A 22 -16.80 3.58 3.91
C ASP A 22 -16.25 2.76 2.74
N ARG A 23 -15.45 3.38 1.86
CA ARG A 23 -14.71 2.69 0.79
C ARG A 23 -13.87 1.52 1.34
N ASP A 24 -13.20 1.72 2.46
CA ASP A 24 -12.32 0.73 3.08
C ASP A 24 -13.10 -0.31 3.93
N GLY A 25 -14.44 -0.30 3.87
CA GLY A 25 -15.30 -1.30 4.49
C GLY A 25 -15.31 -1.21 6.02
N TRP A 26 -15.13 -0.02 6.58
CA TRP A 26 -15.13 0.25 8.02
C TRP A 26 -14.12 -0.60 8.79
N LYS A 27 -12.97 -0.87 8.16
CA LYS A 27 -11.89 -1.71 8.69
C LYS A 27 -10.54 -1.05 8.42
N CYS A 28 -9.56 -1.36 9.27
CA CYS A 28 -8.17 -1.06 9.00
C CYS A 28 -7.72 -1.78 7.72
N SER A 29 -7.22 -1.03 6.75
CA SER A 29 -6.73 -1.54 5.46
C SER A 29 -5.41 -2.33 5.55
N VAL A 30 -4.87 -2.53 6.76
CA VAL A 30 -3.65 -3.31 7.01
C VAL A 30 -3.99 -4.59 7.75
N CYS A 31 -4.57 -4.50 8.95
CA CYS A 31 -4.83 -5.66 9.81
C CYS A 31 -6.30 -6.11 9.85
N GLY A 32 -7.22 -5.40 9.17
CA GLY A 32 -8.65 -5.73 9.15
C GLY A 32 -9.42 -5.37 10.42
N ASP A 33 -8.79 -4.75 11.41
CA ASP A 33 -9.45 -4.34 12.66
C ASP A 33 -10.60 -3.36 12.43
N ASN A 34 -11.74 -3.63 13.04
CA ASN A 34 -12.95 -2.77 13.04
C ASN A 34 -13.47 -2.48 14.44
N LYS A 35 -12.71 -2.82 15.49
CA LYS A 35 -13.14 -2.63 16.87
C LYS A 35 -12.52 -1.38 17.49
N ASN A 36 -11.28 -1.05 17.12
CA ASN A 36 -10.62 0.15 17.62
C ASN A 36 -10.88 1.37 16.73
N MET A 37 -10.47 2.54 17.23
CA MET A 37 -10.63 3.79 16.51
C MET A 37 -9.92 3.77 15.15
N LEU A 38 -10.67 4.12 14.11
CA LEU A 38 -10.16 4.26 12.75
C LEU A 38 -9.88 5.73 12.42
N ALA A 39 -8.76 5.97 11.75
CA ALA A 39 -8.36 7.25 11.22
C ALA A 39 -7.97 7.11 9.75
N VAL A 40 -8.14 8.19 8.98
CA VAL A 40 -7.62 8.25 7.62
C VAL A 40 -6.21 8.81 7.68
N HIS A 41 -5.27 8.07 7.12
CA HIS A 41 -3.88 8.43 6.95
C HIS A 41 -3.65 8.99 5.54
N HIS A 42 -2.96 10.13 5.46
CA HIS A 42 -2.41 10.67 4.23
C HIS A 42 -1.09 9.97 3.92
N CYS A 43 -1.04 9.17 2.86
CA CYS A 43 0.17 8.43 2.46
C CYS A 43 1.32 9.34 2.02
N GLU A 44 1.01 10.57 1.62
CA GLU A 44 1.98 11.58 1.20
C GLU A 44 1.40 12.97 1.51
N TYR A 45 2.21 13.89 2.03
CA TYR A 45 1.81 15.27 2.28
C TYR A 45 2.28 16.20 1.15
N MET A 46 1.37 16.54 0.25
CA MET A 46 1.62 17.54 -0.80
C MET A 46 1.53 18.97 -0.24
N ASN A 47 2.58 19.78 -0.43
CA ASN A 47 2.63 21.15 0.07
C ASN A 47 1.52 22.02 -0.56
N GLY A 48 0.83 22.81 0.28
CA GLY A 48 -0.24 23.71 -0.15
C GLY A 48 -1.63 23.06 -0.29
N ASN A 49 -1.75 21.75 -0.16
CA ASN A 49 -3.06 21.08 -0.20
C ASN A 49 -3.79 21.16 1.14
N GLU A 50 -5.12 21.31 1.07
CA GLU A 50 -5.98 21.11 2.23
C GLU A 50 -6.27 19.62 2.47
N PRO A 51 -6.60 19.19 3.70
CA PRO A 51 -6.78 17.77 4.02
C PRO A 51 -7.79 17.03 3.13
N TRP A 52 -8.82 17.72 2.62
CA TRP A 52 -9.87 17.16 1.76
C TRP A 52 -9.55 17.20 0.25
N ASP A 53 -8.49 17.92 -0.17
CA ASP A 53 -8.14 18.07 -1.58
C ASP A 53 -7.32 16.90 -2.14
N TYR A 54 -6.96 15.93 -1.29
CA TYR A 54 -6.17 14.78 -1.69
C TYR A 54 -7.00 13.77 -2.52
N PRO A 55 -6.44 13.25 -3.62
CA PRO A 55 -7.01 12.11 -4.33
C PRO A 55 -7.23 10.93 -3.38
N GLY A 56 -8.34 10.20 -3.56
CA GLY A 56 -8.68 9.08 -2.68
C GLY A 56 -7.59 7.99 -2.62
N GLY A 57 -6.81 7.81 -3.69
CA GLY A 57 -5.70 6.85 -3.72
C GLY A 57 -4.54 7.17 -2.76
N LEU A 58 -4.43 8.41 -2.28
CA LEU A 58 -3.44 8.84 -1.29
C LEU A 58 -3.97 8.85 0.14
N LEU A 59 -5.20 8.35 0.34
CA LEU A 59 -5.89 8.29 1.61
C LEU A 59 -6.22 6.84 1.95
N VAL A 60 -5.94 6.43 3.18
CA VAL A 60 -6.22 5.07 3.66
C VAL A 60 -6.72 5.04 5.09
N THR A 61 -7.74 4.23 5.34
CA THR A 61 -8.24 3.93 6.69
C THR A 61 -7.33 2.96 7.44
N LEU A 62 -6.83 3.37 8.60
CA LEU A 62 -5.99 2.58 9.50
C LEU A 62 -6.54 2.64 10.93
N CYS A 63 -6.33 1.58 11.71
CA CYS A 63 -6.48 1.66 13.16
C CYS A 63 -5.30 2.41 13.77
N GLU A 64 -5.46 2.90 15.00
CA GLU A 64 -4.43 3.65 15.72
C GLU A 64 -3.05 2.96 15.72
N LYS A 65 -3.01 1.65 16.02
CA LYS A 65 -1.76 0.87 16.04
C LYS A 65 -1.05 0.87 14.68
N CYS A 66 -1.78 0.67 13.59
CA CYS A 66 -1.20 0.68 12.25
C CYS A 66 -0.82 2.11 11.84
N HIS A 67 -1.65 3.09 12.16
CA HIS A 67 -1.39 4.49 11.82
C HIS A 67 -0.10 5.01 12.46
N SER A 68 0.15 4.69 13.73
CA SER A 68 1.37 5.10 14.43
C SER A 68 2.64 4.44 13.86
N LYS A 69 2.52 3.24 13.28
CA LYS A 69 3.66 2.55 12.64
C LYS A 69 4.09 3.22 11.34
N GLU A 70 3.16 3.73 10.54
CA GLU A 70 3.47 4.44 9.29
C GLU A 70 4.27 5.73 9.53
N HIS A 71 4.11 6.36 10.71
CA HIS A 71 4.89 7.55 11.09
C HIS A 71 6.23 7.21 11.78
N SER A 72 6.56 5.94 11.91
CA SER A 72 7.76 5.52 12.65
C SER A 72 8.98 5.45 11.73
N LYS A 73 10.08 6.08 12.15
CA LYS A 73 11.37 6.00 11.45
C LYS A 73 11.86 4.55 11.27
N PHE A 74 11.49 3.66 12.20
CA PHE A 74 11.79 2.24 12.12
C PHE A 74 11.32 1.60 10.80
N LEU A 75 10.18 2.03 10.25
CA LEU A 75 9.69 1.49 8.99
C LEU A 75 10.57 1.89 7.80
N GLU A 76 11.06 3.12 7.76
CA GLU A 76 12.00 3.57 6.72
C GLU A 76 13.30 2.78 6.79
N ASP A 77 13.83 2.56 8.00
CA ASP A 77 15.04 1.78 8.22
C ASP A 77 14.84 0.30 7.81
N GLU A 78 13.71 -0.32 8.19
CA GLU A 78 13.35 -1.69 7.78
C GLU A 78 13.25 -1.85 6.25
N ILE A 79 12.66 -0.87 5.56
CA ILE A 79 12.57 -0.88 4.09
C ILE A 79 13.96 -0.76 3.46
N ASN A 80 14.80 0.16 3.97
CA ASN A 80 16.16 0.34 3.47
C ASN A 80 17.02 -0.90 3.69
N ASP A 81 16.89 -1.54 4.85
CA ASP A 81 17.55 -2.80 5.17
C ASP A 81 17.10 -3.93 4.24
N PHE A 82 15.80 -4.04 3.97
CA PHE A 82 15.28 -5.01 3.00
C PHE A 82 15.85 -4.79 1.59
N ILE A 83 15.89 -3.55 1.12
CA ILE A 83 16.48 -3.20 -0.18
C ILE A 83 17.96 -3.57 -0.20
N PHE A 84 18.70 -3.28 0.88
CA PHE A 84 20.11 -3.61 0.99
C PHE A 84 20.37 -5.11 1.00
N GLN A 85 19.60 -5.89 1.77
CA GLN A 85 19.71 -7.35 1.82
C GLN A 85 19.39 -7.99 0.47
N SER A 86 18.43 -7.43 -0.28
CA SER A 86 18.07 -7.89 -1.63
C SER A 86 19.26 -7.84 -2.60
N CYS A 87 20.16 -6.85 -2.45
CA CYS A 87 21.39 -6.77 -3.22
C CYS A 87 22.31 -7.99 -3.00
N GLY A 88 22.30 -8.58 -1.80
CA GLY A 88 23.05 -9.81 -1.49
C GLY A 88 22.58 -11.03 -2.28
N PHE A 89 21.37 -10.97 -2.85
CA PHE A 89 20.81 -12.00 -3.72
C PHE A 89 20.91 -11.64 -5.21
N GLY A 90 21.67 -10.58 -5.56
CA GLY A 90 21.85 -10.11 -6.93
C GLY A 90 20.69 -9.28 -7.48
N ILE A 91 19.74 -8.85 -6.64
CA ILE A 91 18.63 -7.97 -7.03
C ILE A 91 19.11 -6.51 -6.93
N LEU A 92 19.08 -5.78 -8.03
CA LEU A 92 19.47 -4.37 -8.04
C LEU A 92 18.33 -3.47 -7.55
N LYS A 93 18.68 -2.29 -7.03
CA LYS A 93 17.68 -1.25 -6.70
C LYS A 93 16.82 -0.86 -7.91
N SER A 94 17.40 -0.90 -9.11
CA SER A 94 16.68 -0.69 -10.36
C SER A 94 15.65 -1.77 -10.66
N ASP A 95 15.90 -3.03 -10.28
CA ASP A 95 14.96 -4.14 -10.52
C ASP A 95 13.71 -3.97 -9.65
N ILE A 96 13.91 -3.58 -8.39
CA ILE A 96 12.82 -3.25 -7.46
C ILE A 96 12.02 -2.06 -8.01
N SER A 97 12.70 -0.98 -8.45
CA SER A 97 12.06 0.19 -9.04
C SER A 97 11.24 -0.17 -10.29
N ASN A 98 11.80 -0.96 -11.19
CA ASN A 98 11.14 -1.42 -12.41
C ASN A 98 9.92 -2.29 -12.10
N LEU A 99 10.01 -3.17 -11.09
CA LEU A 99 8.88 -3.96 -10.64
C LEU A 99 7.72 -3.06 -10.19
N PHE A 100 7.98 -2.07 -9.34
CA PHE A 100 6.96 -1.11 -8.93
C PHE A 100 6.38 -0.32 -10.10
N LYS A 101 7.21 0.06 -11.08
CA LYS A 101 6.75 0.73 -12.29
C LYS A 101 5.76 -0.12 -13.08
N VAL A 102 6.09 -1.40 -13.31
CA VAL A 102 5.19 -2.35 -13.99
C VAL A 102 3.88 -2.52 -13.22
N ILE A 103 3.94 -2.66 -11.89
CA ILE A 103 2.75 -2.77 -11.04
C ILE A 103 1.83 -1.55 -11.22
N LEU A 104 2.41 -0.35 -11.23
CA LEU A 104 1.67 0.91 -11.42
C LEU A 104 1.09 1.02 -12.84
N GLU A 105 1.86 0.73 -13.89
CA GLU A 105 1.43 0.77 -15.30
C GLU A 105 0.27 -0.20 -15.57
N GLN A 106 0.27 -1.35 -14.91
CA GLN A 106 -0.79 -2.36 -15.02
C GLN A 106 -2.03 -2.03 -14.15
N GLY A 107 -2.05 -0.86 -13.51
CA GLY A 107 -3.17 -0.39 -12.68
C GLY A 107 -3.37 -1.19 -11.39
N TYR A 108 -2.35 -1.90 -10.90
CA TYR A 108 -2.42 -2.58 -9.61
C TYR A 108 -2.26 -1.59 -8.47
N GLY A 109 -3.36 -0.91 -8.13
CA GLY A 109 -3.48 -0.13 -6.91
C GLY A 109 -3.59 -0.99 -5.65
N ARG A 110 -3.55 -0.33 -4.48
CA ARG A 110 -3.58 -0.96 -3.15
C ARG A 110 -4.63 -2.08 -3.01
N GLU A 111 -5.87 -1.84 -3.43
CA GLU A 111 -6.96 -2.81 -3.30
C GLU A 111 -6.68 -4.11 -4.07
N LYS A 112 -6.24 -4.00 -5.33
CA LYS A 112 -5.90 -5.15 -6.17
C LYS A 112 -4.71 -5.91 -5.58
N LEU A 113 -3.74 -5.20 -5.02
CA LEU A 113 -2.59 -5.79 -4.32
C LEU A 113 -2.99 -6.53 -3.05
N LEU A 114 -3.86 -5.94 -2.22
CA LEU A 114 -4.36 -6.58 -1.00
C LEU A 114 -5.12 -7.87 -1.33
N ASN A 115 -6.02 -7.83 -2.32
CA ASN A 115 -6.79 -8.99 -2.76
C ASN A 115 -5.93 -10.15 -3.27
N LEU A 116 -4.78 -9.87 -3.89
CA LEU A 116 -3.82 -10.90 -4.29
C LEU A 116 -3.17 -11.62 -3.09
N THR A 117 -3.30 -11.06 -1.88
CA THR A 117 -2.54 -11.45 -0.68
C THR A 117 -3.42 -11.95 0.47
N ASN A 118 -4.76 -11.94 0.33
CA ASN A 118 -5.76 -12.23 1.38
C ASN A 118 -5.69 -13.62 2.06
N ASN A 119 -4.86 -14.56 1.59
CA ASN A 119 -4.72 -15.92 2.16
C ASN A 119 -3.41 -16.13 2.94
N ILE A 120 -2.75 -15.06 3.38
CA ILE A 120 -1.50 -15.13 4.15
C ILE A 120 -1.81 -14.65 5.56
N ARG A 121 -1.52 -15.49 6.56
CA ARG A 121 -1.64 -15.10 7.97
C ARG A 121 -0.56 -14.07 8.26
N ASP A 122 -0.94 -12.95 8.88
CA ASP A 122 -0.01 -11.99 9.49
C ASP A 122 0.53 -12.62 10.79
N ASP A 123 1.55 -13.47 10.69
CA ASP A 123 2.30 -13.93 11.85
C ASP A 123 3.49 -13.02 12.11
N ALA A 124 3.24 -11.98 12.91
CA ALA A 124 4.18 -11.19 13.73
C ALA A 124 5.42 -10.55 13.08
N ILE A 125 5.81 -10.93 11.87
CA ILE A 125 6.88 -10.34 11.09
C ILE A 125 6.18 -9.61 9.97
N GLY A 126 5.90 -8.33 10.21
CA GLY A 126 5.44 -7.43 9.18
C GLY A 126 6.37 -7.57 7.99
N SER A 127 5.88 -8.11 6.87
CA SER A 127 6.69 -8.12 5.67
C SER A 127 5.79 -8.06 4.45
N GLY A 128 5.70 -6.85 3.89
CA GLY A 128 5.30 -6.65 2.50
C GLY A 128 6.07 -7.54 1.52
N VAL A 129 7.19 -8.13 1.96
CA VAL A 129 8.00 -9.15 1.28
C VAL A 129 7.16 -10.33 0.80
N PHE A 130 6.29 -10.94 1.61
CA PHE A 130 5.47 -12.07 1.14
C PHE A 130 4.41 -11.66 0.11
N ARG A 131 3.97 -10.39 0.14
CA ARG A 131 3.10 -9.82 -0.89
C ARG A 131 3.85 -9.67 -2.21
N ILE A 132 5.06 -9.13 -2.18
CA ILE A 132 5.94 -8.95 -3.35
C ILE A 132 6.34 -10.31 -3.97
N LEU A 133 6.77 -11.27 -3.16
CA LEU A 133 7.19 -12.61 -3.64
C LEU A 133 6.06 -13.35 -4.37
N ARG A 134 4.80 -13.17 -3.94
CA ARG A 134 3.65 -13.80 -4.59
C ARG A 134 3.17 -13.06 -5.83
N MET A 135 3.33 -11.74 -5.88
CA MET A 135 3.16 -10.97 -7.11
C MET A 135 4.16 -11.43 -8.17
N LEU A 136 5.43 -11.58 -7.80
CA LEU A 136 6.48 -12.09 -8.69
C LEU A 136 6.13 -13.50 -9.21
N LYS A 137 5.65 -14.41 -8.35
CA LYS A 137 5.22 -15.75 -8.76
C LYS A 137 4.00 -15.75 -9.69
N LYS A 138 3.09 -14.78 -9.56
CA LYS A 138 1.95 -14.63 -10.49
C LYS A 138 2.36 -14.01 -11.82
N ILE A 139 3.31 -13.07 -11.82
CA ILE A 139 3.93 -12.55 -13.03
C ILE A 139 4.66 -13.69 -13.76
N GLU A 140 5.42 -14.52 -13.05
CA GLU A 140 6.08 -15.72 -13.60
C GLU A 140 5.08 -16.70 -14.22
N LEU A 141 3.96 -17.00 -13.54
CA LEU A 141 2.91 -17.87 -14.07
C LEU A 141 2.18 -17.26 -15.28
N TYR A 142 1.94 -15.95 -15.29
CA TYR A 142 1.33 -15.23 -16.41
C TYR A 142 2.24 -15.19 -17.65
N ILE A 143 3.54 -14.93 -17.45
CA ILE A 143 4.55 -15.01 -18.50
C ILE A 143 4.61 -16.45 -19.05
N SER A 144 4.67 -17.45 -18.15
CA SER A 144 4.72 -18.87 -18.53
C SER A 144 3.46 -19.36 -19.27
N SER A 145 2.29 -18.75 -19.03
CA SER A 145 1.07 -19.06 -19.79
C SER A 145 1.03 -18.39 -21.16
N ASN A 146 1.60 -17.19 -21.30
CA ASN A 146 1.61 -16.45 -22.56
C ASN A 146 2.72 -16.91 -23.51
N ASP A 147 3.83 -17.43 -22.98
CA ASP A 147 4.88 -18.08 -23.79
C ASP A 147 4.40 -19.39 -24.43
N LYS A 148 3.42 -20.07 -23.81
CA LYS A 148 2.80 -21.27 -24.39
C LYS A 148 1.84 -20.94 -25.52
N THR A 149 1.08 -19.86 -25.41
CA THR A 149 0.15 -19.43 -26.47
C THR A 149 0.85 -18.82 -27.69
N ASN A 150 2.06 -18.27 -27.53
CA ASN A 150 2.84 -17.71 -28.65
C ASN A 150 3.69 -18.75 -29.41
N ASN A 151 3.82 -19.98 -28.89
CA ASN A 151 4.57 -21.07 -29.54
C ASN A 151 3.66 -22.10 -30.25
N GLU A 152 2.34 -21.90 -30.29
CA GLU A 152 1.39 -22.76 -31.03
C GLU A 152 0.95 -22.18 -32.40
N ILE A 153 1.62 -21.12 -32.88
CA ILE A 153 1.42 -20.57 -34.24
C ILE A 153 2.73 -20.66 -35.03
N ILE A 154 3.16 -21.88 -35.38
CA ILE A 154 3.99 -22.18 -36.57
C ILE A 154 3.51 -23.51 -37.14
#